data_AF-A0AAD8FSX8-F1
#
_entry.id   AF-A0AAD8FSX8-F1
#
_cell.length_a   1.000
_cell.length_b   1.000
_cell.length_c   1.000
_cell.angle_alpha   90.00
_cell.angle_beta   90.00
_cell.angle_gamma   90.00
#
_symmetry.space_group_name_H-M   'P 1'
#
loop_
_entity.id
_entity.type
_entity.pdbx_description
1 polymer ?
#
loop_
_entity_poly.entity_id
_entity_poly.type
_entity_poly.pdbx_seq_one_letter_code
_entity_poly.pdbx_strand_id
1 'polypeptide(L)'
;MASFRDFKKRHIASLKENGEGQFCTNKIRERHINTKGPCKECNTFIFAPDNSIIQVCRNEGVKISNTTLYKTTLYKSKKQFRIVHCISKKKNHSYPSCIYKPSKTNHLMYIIVACDNKLPVHFEGSDSNPPPFGITGRV
;
A
#
# COMPACT_ATOMS: atom_id res chain seq x y z
N MET A 1 -3.50 -9.09 15.39
CA MET A 1 -2.32 -8.63 14.61
C MET A 1 -2.75 -8.37 13.17
N ALA A 2 -2.09 -7.46 12.45
CA ALA A 2 -2.40 -7.22 11.04
C ALA A 2 -2.09 -8.46 10.19
N SER A 3 -2.98 -8.82 9.26
CA SER A 3 -2.83 -10.00 8.41
C SER A 3 -2.71 -9.62 6.93
N PHE A 4 -2.20 -10.54 6.10
CA PHE A 4 -2.21 -10.35 4.65
C PHE A 4 -3.64 -10.17 4.10
N ARG A 5 -4.64 -10.80 4.73
CA ARG A 5 -6.05 -10.62 4.36
C ARG A 5 -6.50 -9.16 4.55
N ASP A 6 -6.12 -8.55 5.67
CA ASP A 6 -6.42 -7.15 5.95
C ASP A 6 -5.64 -6.21 5.04
N PHE A 7 -4.37 -6.52 4.78
CA PHE A 7 -3.55 -5.80 3.82
C PHE A 7 -4.18 -5.81 2.42
N LYS A 8 -4.54 -7.00 1.89
CA LYS A 8 -5.18 -7.15 0.58
C LYS A 8 -6.46 -6.34 0.49
N LYS A 9 -7.33 -6.48 1.48
CA LYS A 9 -8.58 -5.72 1.59
C LYS A 9 -8.32 -4.21 1.52
N ARG A 10 -7.29 -3.72 2.21
CA ARG A 10 -7.01 -2.28 2.31
C ARG A 10 -6.22 -1.70 1.14
N HIS A 11 -5.38 -2.49 0.49
CA HIS A 11 -4.32 -1.97 -0.37
C HIS A 11 -4.19 -2.62 -1.75
N ILE A 12 -4.82 -3.76 -2.03
CA ILE A 12 -4.68 -4.40 -3.36
C ILE A 12 -5.96 -4.21 -4.18
N ALA A 13 -5.85 -3.57 -5.34
CA ALA A 13 -6.92 -3.41 -6.32
C ALA A 13 -6.68 -4.29 -7.55
N SER A 14 -7.76 -4.65 -8.24
CA SER A 14 -7.66 -5.45 -9.47
C SER A 14 -7.00 -4.65 -10.57
N LEU A 15 -6.16 -5.29 -11.39
CA LEU A 15 -5.51 -4.66 -12.53
C LEU A 15 -6.48 -4.01 -13.52
N LYS A 16 -7.73 -4.53 -13.59
CA LYS A 16 -8.80 -4.03 -14.46
C LYS A 16 -9.46 -2.74 -13.94
N GLU A 17 -9.26 -2.40 -12.67
CA GLU A 17 -9.85 -1.20 -12.08
C GLU A 17 -9.06 0.06 -12.47
N ASN A 18 -9.78 1.14 -12.73
CA ASN A 18 -9.19 2.46 -12.91
C ASN A 18 -9.24 3.23 -11.58
N GLY A 19 -8.15 3.91 -11.21
CA GLY A 19 -8.03 4.66 -9.96
C GLY A 19 -8.70 6.04 -9.97
N GLU A 20 -9.50 6.33 -10.98
CA GLU A 20 -10.01 7.68 -11.29
C GLU A 20 -11.42 7.95 -10.72
N GLY A 21 -11.81 9.23 -10.77
CA GLY A 21 -13.15 9.66 -10.41
C GLY A 21 -13.56 9.25 -9.00
N GLN A 22 -14.63 8.44 -8.91
CA GLN A 22 -15.20 7.99 -7.64
C GLN A 22 -14.57 6.70 -7.09
N PHE A 23 -13.57 6.11 -7.77
CA PHE A 23 -12.93 4.86 -7.36
C PHE A 23 -12.58 4.83 -5.88
N CYS A 24 -11.85 5.84 -5.40
CA CYS A 24 -11.40 5.89 -4.01
C CYS A 24 -12.56 5.84 -3.00
N THR A 25 -13.60 6.63 -3.21
CA THR A 25 -14.76 6.67 -2.29
C THR A 25 -15.52 5.34 -2.34
N ASN A 26 -15.78 4.82 -3.54
CA ASN A 26 -16.55 3.60 -3.73
C ASN A 26 -15.80 2.40 -3.17
N LYS A 27 -14.51 2.26 -3.48
CA LYS A 27 -13.68 1.12 -3.05
C LYS A 27 -13.47 1.09 -1.54
N ILE A 28 -13.21 2.23 -0.91
CA ILE A 28 -13.05 2.32 0.55
C ILE A 28 -14.35 1.96 1.28
N ARG A 29 -15.50 2.39 0.73
CA ARG A 29 -16.83 2.09 1.27
C ARG A 29 -17.20 0.63 1.08
N GLU A 30 -17.10 0.10 -0.16
CA GLU A 30 -17.34 -1.30 -0.53
C GLU A 30 -16.54 -2.25 0.37
N ARG A 31 -15.28 -1.92 0.63
CA ARG A 31 -14.40 -2.74 1.45
C ARG A 31 -14.44 -2.40 2.92
N HIS A 32 -15.32 -1.52 3.39
CA HIS A 32 -15.45 -1.23 4.82
C HIS A 32 -14.11 -0.88 5.51
N ILE A 33 -13.19 -0.21 4.80
CA ILE A 33 -11.82 0.04 5.28
C ILE A 33 -11.83 1.02 6.47
N ASN A 34 -12.80 1.93 6.48
CA ASN A 34 -12.96 2.94 7.51
C ASN A 34 -14.40 2.98 8.04
N THR A 35 -14.79 1.95 8.81
CA THR A 35 -16.16 1.75 9.33
C THR A 35 -16.38 2.25 10.75
N LYS A 36 -15.34 2.71 11.45
CA LYS A 36 -15.43 3.21 12.82
C LYS A 36 -14.47 4.38 13.01
N GLY A 37 -14.97 5.48 13.57
CA GLY A 37 -14.15 6.65 13.90
C GLY A 37 -13.92 7.64 12.74
N PRO A 38 -12.89 8.51 12.87
CA PRO A 38 -12.61 9.58 11.92
C PRO A 38 -12.21 9.05 10.54
N CYS A 39 -12.40 9.88 9.51
CA CYS A 39 -11.96 9.58 8.15
C CYS A 39 -10.44 9.43 8.11
N LYS A 40 -9.97 8.24 7.74
CA LYS A 40 -8.54 8.01 7.47
C LYS A 40 -8.05 9.05 6.47
N GLU A 41 -6.95 9.74 6.75
CA GLU A 41 -6.49 10.85 5.92
C GLU A 41 -6.06 10.40 4.52
N CYS A 42 -5.35 9.28 4.44
CA CYS A 42 -4.86 8.70 3.19
C CYS A 42 -5.01 7.18 3.18
N ASN A 43 -5.41 6.62 2.04
CA ASN A 43 -5.29 5.20 1.76
C ASN A 43 -4.72 4.98 0.36
N THR A 44 -3.73 4.09 0.22
CA THR A 44 -3.16 3.76 -1.09
C THR A 44 -3.72 2.43 -1.58
N PHE A 45 -4.14 2.38 -2.85
CA PHE A 45 -4.40 1.13 -3.56
C PHE A 45 -3.30 0.86 -4.59
N ILE A 46 -2.89 -0.40 -4.67
CA ILE A 46 -1.88 -0.93 -5.57
C ILE A 46 -2.61 -1.84 -6.55
N PHE A 47 -2.52 -1.53 -7.84
CA PHE A 47 -3.14 -2.32 -8.89
C PHE A 47 -2.18 -3.44 -9.30
N ALA A 48 -2.35 -4.63 -8.73
CA ALA A 48 -1.44 -5.73 -8.93
C ALA A 48 -2.10 -7.08 -8.59
N PRO A 49 -1.60 -8.20 -9.15
CA PRO A 49 -1.91 -9.53 -8.64
C PRO A 49 -1.32 -9.71 -7.24
N ASP A 50 -2.05 -10.41 -6.36
CA ASP A 50 -1.62 -10.70 -4.99
C ASP A 50 -0.19 -11.26 -4.91
N ASN A 51 0.13 -12.22 -5.78
CA ASN A 51 1.45 -12.85 -5.80
C ASN A 51 2.56 -11.84 -6.08
N SER A 52 2.35 -10.84 -6.94
CA SER A 52 3.37 -9.81 -7.20
C SER A 52 3.69 -8.98 -5.95
N ILE A 53 2.71 -8.76 -5.08
CA ILE A 53 2.89 -8.01 -3.83
C ILE A 53 3.54 -8.90 -2.76
N ILE A 54 3.16 -10.17 -2.69
CA ILE A 54 3.80 -11.16 -1.80
C ILE A 54 5.30 -11.30 -2.10
N GLN A 55 5.69 -11.30 -3.38
CA GLN A 55 7.10 -11.45 -3.77
C GLN A 55 7.99 -10.28 -3.30
N VAL A 56 7.43 -9.11 -2.99
CA VAL A 56 8.19 -7.98 -2.40
C VAL A 56 8.78 -8.36 -1.04
N CYS A 57 8.07 -9.18 -0.26
CA CYS A 57 8.56 -9.73 1.01
C CYS A 57 9.54 -10.91 0.84
N ARG A 58 9.95 -11.21 -0.39
CA ARG A 58 10.79 -12.34 -0.76
C ARG A 58 11.92 -11.86 -1.65
N ASN A 59 11.88 -12.20 -2.94
CA ASN A 59 12.99 -12.00 -3.87
C ASN A 59 12.84 -10.72 -4.70
N GLU A 60 11.64 -10.12 -4.73
CA GLU A 60 11.31 -8.94 -5.53
C GLU A 60 11.33 -7.62 -4.72
N GLY A 61 11.88 -7.67 -3.50
CA GLY A 61 12.12 -6.50 -2.67
C GLY A 61 13.55 -6.43 -2.17
N VAL A 62 13.93 -5.24 -1.72
CA VAL A 62 15.18 -4.96 -1.01
C VAL A 62 14.78 -4.62 0.43
N LYS A 63 15.38 -5.31 1.39
CA LYS A 63 15.21 -4.99 2.81
C LYS A 63 15.82 -3.61 3.09
N ILE A 64 15.03 -2.69 3.64
CA ILE A 64 15.47 -1.30 3.88
C ILE A 64 15.54 -0.92 5.36
N SER A 65 15.12 -1.79 6.29
CA SER A 65 15.32 -1.59 7.73
C SER A 65 16.08 -2.74 8.36
N ASN A 66 17.02 -2.41 9.24
CA ASN A 66 17.68 -3.38 10.13
C ASN A 66 16.91 -3.58 11.45
N THR A 67 15.96 -2.68 11.74
CA THR A 67 15.11 -2.71 12.92
C THR A 67 13.75 -3.30 12.59
N THR A 68 13.32 -4.22 13.46
CA THR A 68 12.05 -4.92 13.36
C THR A 68 11.01 -4.16 14.19
N LEU A 69 10.28 -3.23 13.56
CA LEU A 69 9.16 -2.58 14.24
C LEU A 69 8.01 -3.60 14.36
N TYR A 70 7.57 -3.90 15.58
CA TYR A 70 6.45 -4.83 15.83
C TYR A 70 6.59 -6.22 15.18
N LYS A 71 7.79 -6.82 15.19
CA LYS A 71 8.06 -8.12 14.54
C LYS A 71 7.95 -8.13 13.00
N THR A 72 7.87 -6.96 12.35
CA THR A 72 7.84 -6.84 10.89
C THR A 72 9.15 -6.29 10.32
N THR A 73 9.50 -6.68 9.10
CA THR A 73 10.66 -6.15 8.35
C THR A 73 10.18 -5.31 7.18
N LEU A 74 10.79 -4.13 6.95
CA LEU A 74 10.44 -3.27 5.82
C LEU A 74 11.17 -3.68 4.55
N TYR A 75 10.41 -3.84 3.47
CA TYR A 75 10.91 -4.11 2.13
C TYR A 75 10.43 -3.04 1.16
N LYS A 76 11.35 -2.54 0.34
CA LYS A 76 11.04 -1.69 -0.81
C LYS A 76 11.06 -2.55 -2.08
N SER A 77 10.05 -2.43 -2.93
CA SER A 77 9.97 -3.22 -4.16
C SER A 77 11.11 -2.89 -5.13
N LYS A 78 11.55 -3.90 -5.91
CA LYS A 78 12.53 -3.71 -6.99
C LYS A 78 11.91 -3.15 -8.27
N LYS A 79 10.61 -3.36 -8.46
CA LYS A 79 9.83 -2.82 -9.58
C LYS A 79 8.82 -1.79 -9.11
N GLN A 80 8.41 -0.93 -10.03
CA GLN A 80 7.31 -0.01 -9.80
C GLN A 80 5.96 -0.72 -9.92
N PHE A 81 4.98 -0.21 -9.18
CA PHE A 81 3.60 -0.63 -9.25
C PHE A 81 2.72 0.55 -9.61
N ARG A 82 1.67 0.28 -10.38
CA ARG A 82 0.59 1.26 -10.57
C ARG A 82 -0.14 1.43 -9.25
N ILE A 83 -0.19 2.65 -8.74
CA ILE A 83 -0.86 2.98 -7.49
C ILE A 83 -1.80 4.17 -7.66
N VAL A 84 -2.69 4.34 -6.68
CA VAL A 84 -3.43 5.57 -6.46
C VAL A 84 -3.46 5.89 -4.96
N HIS A 85 -3.17 7.15 -4.62
CA HIS A 85 -3.39 7.66 -3.28
C HIS A 85 -4.80 8.26 -3.18
N CYS A 86 -5.62 7.69 -2.31
CA CYS A 86 -6.94 8.18 -1.98
C CYS A 86 -6.84 9.11 -0.76
N ILE A 87 -6.94 10.41 -1.00
CA ILE A 87 -6.83 11.45 0.02
C ILE A 87 -8.23 11.88 0.43
N SER A 88 -8.49 11.96 1.74
CA SER A 88 -9.76 12.48 2.26
C SER A 88 -9.99 13.90 1.76
N LYS A 89 -11.19 14.19 1.24
CA LYS A 89 -11.56 15.55 0.79
C LYS A 89 -11.78 16.52 1.95
N LYS A 90 -12.14 16.00 3.12
CA LYS A 90 -12.52 16.82 4.27
C LYS A 90 -11.76 16.35 5.51
N LYS A 91 -11.24 17.31 6.27
CA LYS A 91 -10.71 17.08 7.62
C LYS A 91 -11.89 16.99 8.60
N ASN A 92 -11.75 16.22 9.67
CA ASN A 92 -12.74 16.12 10.78
C ASN A 92 -14.10 15.48 10.45
N HIS A 93 -14.20 14.71 9.36
CA HIS A 93 -15.37 13.89 9.11
C HIS A 93 -15.22 12.50 9.74
N SER A 94 -16.34 11.85 10.00
CA SER A 94 -16.40 10.45 10.44
C SER A 94 -17.26 9.62 9.51
N TYR A 95 -17.08 8.30 9.56
CA TYR A 95 -17.96 7.35 8.88
C TYR A 95 -19.44 7.64 9.24
N PRO A 96 -20.39 7.55 8.29
CA PRO A 96 -20.28 7.09 6.90
C PRO A 96 -19.94 8.19 5.87
N SER A 97 -19.71 9.42 6.30
CA SER A 97 -19.59 10.60 5.42
C SER A 97 -18.23 10.77 4.72
N CYS A 98 -17.32 9.80 4.82
CA CYS A 98 -15.98 9.92 4.26
C CYS A 98 -16.00 9.93 2.73
N ILE A 99 -15.44 10.99 2.14
CA ILE A 99 -15.28 11.17 0.70
C ILE A 99 -13.79 11.31 0.40
N TYR A 100 -13.33 10.55 -0.59
CA TYR A 100 -11.95 10.51 -1.01
C TYR A 100 -11.79 10.94 -2.45
N LYS A 101 -10.69 11.66 -2.75
CA LYS A 101 -10.26 11.96 -4.11
C LYS A 101 -8.94 11.25 -4.43
N PRO A 102 -8.72 10.81 -5.67
CA PRO A 102 -7.39 10.40 -6.10
C PRO A 102 -6.45 11.62 -6.11
N SER A 103 -5.22 11.46 -5.62
CA SER A 103 -4.22 12.54 -5.66
C SER A 103 -3.67 12.74 -7.07
N LYS A 104 -3.29 11.64 -7.71
CA LYS A 104 -2.87 11.48 -9.12
C LYS A 104 -3.11 10.02 -9.51
N THR A 105 -3.57 9.78 -10.74
CA THR A 105 -3.93 8.43 -11.21
C THR A 105 -2.81 7.80 -12.03
N ASN A 106 -2.74 6.47 -12.00
CA ASN A 106 -1.79 5.66 -12.76
C ASN A 106 -0.31 5.97 -12.53
N HIS A 107 0.05 6.44 -11.34
CA HIS A 107 1.45 6.63 -10.96
C HIS A 107 2.16 5.28 -10.77
N LEU A 108 3.29 5.11 -11.44
CA LEU A 108 4.20 3.99 -11.24
C LEU A 108 5.20 4.37 -10.15
N MET A 109 5.10 3.75 -8.97
CA MET A 109 5.97 4.03 -7.82
C MET A 109 6.51 2.73 -7.22
N TYR A 110 7.67 2.80 -6.59
CA TYR A 110 8.16 1.72 -5.73
C TYR A 110 7.34 1.72 -4.44
N ILE A 111 6.91 0.54 -3.99
CA ILE A 111 6.13 0.42 -2.76
C ILE A 111 7.04 -0.01 -1.61
N ILE A 112 6.70 0.44 -0.40
CA ILE A 112 7.34 0.04 0.83
C ILE A 112 6.30 -0.66 1.68
N VAL A 113 6.56 -1.91 2.04
CA VAL A 113 5.65 -2.75 2.82
C VAL A 113 6.38 -3.34 4.03
N ALA A 114 5.65 -3.45 5.14
CA ALA A 114 6.12 -4.23 6.28
C ALA A 114 5.65 -5.67 6.13
N CYS A 115 6.59 -6.60 6.29
CA CYS A 115 6.40 -8.01 6.07
C CYS A 115 6.53 -8.78 7.39
N ASP A 116 5.60 -9.70 7.62
CA ASP A 116 5.64 -10.71 8.68
C ASP A 116 5.59 -12.09 8.02
N ASN A 117 6.49 -12.99 8.40
CA ASN A 117 6.59 -14.34 7.83
C ASN A 117 6.49 -14.38 6.28
N LYS A 118 7.22 -13.48 5.60
CA LYS A 118 7.25 -13.34 4.13
C LYS A 118 5.91 -12.93 3.48
N LEU A 119 4.99 -12.36 4.27
CA LEU A 119 3.72 -11.82 3.80
C LEU A 119 3.58 -10.34 4.16
N PRO A 120 3.06 -9.49 3.26
CA PRO A 120 2.88 -8.09 3.55
C PRO A 120 1.69 -7.89 4.49
N VAL A 121 1.90 -7.17 5.58
CA VAL A 121 0.89 -6.92 6.62
C VAL A 121 0.60 -5.44 6.82
N HIS A 122 1.52 -4.56 6.40
CA HIS A 122 1.36 -3.11 6.47
C HIS A 122 1.87 -2.43 5.19
N PHE A 123 1.19 -1.38 4.74
CA PHE A 123 1.67 -0.49 3.69
C PHE A 123 2.32 0.73 4.35
N GLU A 124 3.63 0.87 4.18
CA GLU A 124 4.40 1.94 4.82
C GLU A 124 4.39 3.21 3.96
N GLY A 125 4.54 3.06 2.65
CA GLY A 125 4.62 4.20 1.75
C GLY A 125 4.98 3.84 0.32
N SER A 126 5.22 4.87 -0.47
CA SER A 126 5.69 4.75 -1.85
C SER A 126 6.74 5.80 -2.16
N ASP A 127 7.67 5.48 -3.05
CA ASP A 127 8.80 6.33 -3.43
C ASP A 127 8.96 6.31 -4.95
N SER A 128 9.32 7.45 -5.54
CA SER A 128 9.66 7.55 -6.96
C SER A 128 11.05 7.01 -7.26
N ASN A 129 11.94 7.02 -6.27
CA ASN A 129 13.30 6.54 -6.40
C ASN A 129 13.35 5.01 -6.26
N PRO A 130 14.23 4.32 -6.99
CA PRO A 130 14.46 2.90 -6.79
C PRO A 130 14.97 2.61 -5.36
N PRO A 131 14.89 1.36 -4.88
CA PRO A 131 15.61 0.98 -3.68
C PRO A 131 17.10 1.27 -3.87
N PRO A 132 17.82 1.71 -2.82
CA PRO A 132 19.27 1.81 -2.90
C PRO A 132 19.81 0.45 -3.35
N PHE A 133 20.62 0.43 -4.41
CA PHE A 133 21.23 -0.79 -4.91
C PHE A 133 21.93 -1.47 -3.73
N GLY A 134 21.55 -2.73 -3.47
CA GLY A 134 22.13 -3.47 -2.37
C GLY A 134 23.64 -3.40 -2.45
N ILE A 135 24.30 -3.11 -1.33
CA ILE A 135 25.73 -3.38 -1.15
C ILE A 135 25.89 -4.87 -1.40
N THR A 136 26.21 -5.23 -2.63
CA THR A 136 26.73 -6.55 -2.98
C THR A 136 27.96 -6.73 -2.10
N GLY A 137 27.95 -7.77 -1.26
CA GLY A 137 29.07 -8.08 -0.39
C GLY A 137 30.38 -8.00 -1.16
N ARG A 138 31.26 -7.08 -0.74
CA ARG A 138 32.69 -7.29 -0.91
C ARG A 138 33.12 -8.18 0.24
N VAL A 139 33.35 -9.45 -0.11
CA VAL A 139 34.35 -10.31 0.54
C VAL A 139 35.71 -9.59 0.56
#